data_AF-A0AAV5APX6-F1
#
_entry.id   AF-A0AAV5APX6-F1
#
_cell.length_a   1.000
_cell.length_b   1.000
_cell.length_c   1.000
_cell.angle_alpha   90.00
_cell.angle_beta   90.00
_cell.angle_gamma   90.00
#
_symmetry.space_group_name_H-M   'P 1'
#
loop_
_entity.id
_entity.type
_entity.pdbx_description
1 polymer ?
#
loop_
_entity_poly.entity_id
_entity_poly.type
_entity_poly.pdbx_seq_one_letter_code
_entity_poly.pdbx_strand_id
1 'polypeptide(L)'
;MAFKTFALLSSLATIASAQDTDTGFSPSGQLAGPTIANPLGNPAFPGVTSSGGENWVGFLIDTFNQTRTFSYNFAFSGATLDSSLAAPSSSNVVSVRNQIEQEFIPGLGQKPASVPWTSEDSLFVIFDGINDVLNIDGEPDQTTAQAPFFTLYTTLVNELFDVVFIGVPAIDLTPFVQEQGPNNPAEAKASLELWNQNVQAVASKLKTTQSGVTTFFADMETLFRNIVADPESVGISSAADLWFNTLHPGKVV
;
A
#
# COMPACT_ATOMS: atom_id res chain seq x y z
N MET A 1 2.76 -2.86 25.86
CA MET A 1 1.36 -3.18 25.53
C MET A 1 1.44 -4.24 24.45
N ALA A 2 1.07 -5.47 24.80
CA ALA A 2 1.47 -6.68 24.08
C ALA A 2 0.68 -6.86 22.78
N PHE A 3 1.38 -7.25 21.72
CA PHE A 3 0.81 -7.90 20.54
C PHE A 3 -0.23 -8.93 21.00
N LYS A 4 -1.51 -8.68 20.71
CA LYS A 4 -2.41 -9.80 20.40
C LYS A 4 -2.02 -10.24 18.99
N THR A 5 -0.89 -10.93 18.95
CA THR A 5 -0.38 -11.86 17.96
C THR A 5 -1.03 -11.80 16.57
N PHE A 6 -0.21 -11.46 15.57
CA PHE A 6 -0.38 -11.88 14.17
C PHE A 6 -0.63 -13.40 14.01
N ALA A 7 -0.46 -14.20 15.07
CA ALA A 7 -0.70 -15.63 15.14
C ALA A 7 -2.19 -16.07 15.10
N LEU A 8 -3.12 -15.21 14.66
CA LEU A 8 -4.52 -15.57 14.40
C LEU A 8 -5.08 -14.94 13.11
N LEU A 9 -4.23 -14.29 12.30
CA LEU A 9 -4.69 -13.61 11.09
C LEU A 9 -5.05 -14.65 10.01
N SER A 10 -6.32 -14.75 9.67
CA SER A 10 -6.82 -15.67 8.64
C SER A 10 -6.85 -15.00 7.26
N SER A 11 -7.08 -13.67 7.21
CA SER A 11 -7.29 -12.91 5.98
C SER A 11 -6.58 -11.55 6.02
N LEU A 12 -6.11 -11.12 4.85
CA LEU A 12 -5.46 -9.84 4.60
C LEU A 12 -6.14 -9.20 3.40
N ALA A 13 -6.80 -8.07 3.60
CA ALA A 13 -7.28 -7.24 2.50
C ALA A 13 -6.26 -6.15 2.22
N THR A 14 -5.63 -6.19 1.05
CA THR A 14 -4.64 -5.20 0.65
C THR A 14 -5.28 -4.26 -0.37
N ILE A 15 -5.21 -2.96 -0.08
CA ILE A 15 -5.61 -1.87 -0.95
C ILE A 15 -4.34 -1.04 -1.15
N ALA A 16 -3.94 -0.78 -2.38
CA ALA A 16 -2.71 -0.01 -2.58
C ALA A 16 -2.66 0.64 -3.95
N SER A 17 -1.84 1.68 -4.01
CA SER A 17 -1.54 2.40 -5.23
C SER A 17 -0.11 2.22 -5.72
N ALA A 18 0.73 1.65 -4.88
CA ALA A 18 2.10 1.27 -5.23
C ALA A 18 2.13 0.06 -6.17
N GLN A 19 2.84 0.22 -7.30
CA GLN A 19 3.06 -0.83 -8.30
C GLN A 19 3.66 -2.11 -7.70
N ASP A 20 4.50 -1.99 -6.66
CA ASP A 20 5.10 -3.15 -5.96
C ASP A 20 4.16 -3.89 -5.02
N THR A 21 2.88 -3.50 -4.98
CA THR A 21 1.85 -4.19 -4.20
C THR A 21 0.93 -5.02 -5.09
N ASP A 22 0.76 -4.66 -6.37
CA ASP A 22 -0.15 -5.34 -7.30
C ASP A 22 0.24 -6.81 -7.53
N THR A 23 -0.77 -7.67 -7.62
CA THR A 23 -0.65 -9.12 -7.91
C THR A 23 -1.56 -9.58 -9.06
N GLY A 24 -2.34 -8.67 -9.65
CA GLY A 24 -3.29 -8.95 -10.73
C GLY A 24 -4.62 -9.56 -10.28
N PHE A 25 -4.98 -9.44 -8.99
CA PHE A 25 -6.25 -9.95 -8.44
C PHE A 25 -7.44 -9.34 -9.18
N SER A 26 -8.45 -10.18 -9.44
CA SER A 26 -9.72 -9.76 -10.00
C SER A 26 -10.82 -9.88 -8.94
N PRO A 27 -11.48 -8.77 -8.57
CA PRO A 27 -12.63 -8.79 -7.69
C PRO A 27 -13.92 -9.26 -8.40
N SER A 28 -13.86 -9.52 -9.72
CA SER A 28 -15.02 -9.84 -10.54
C SER A 28 -15.35 -11.34 -10.56
N GLY A 29 -16.63 -11.67 -10.64
CA GLY A 29 -17.12 -13.05 -10.73
C GLY A 29 -17.30 -13.75 -9.38
N GLN A 30 -17.49 -15.07 -9.39
CA GLN A 30 -17.62 -15.84 -8.16
C GLN A 30 -16.23 -15.98 -7.51
N LEU A 31 -15.98 -15.18 -6.47
CA LEU A 31 -14.77 -15.27 -5.65
C LEU A 31 -14.78 -16.61 -4.92
N ALA A 32 -13.95 -17.56 -5.39
CA ALA A 32 -13.75 -18.85 -4.73
C ALA A 32 -12.97 -18.74 -3.41
N GLY A 33 -12.50 -17.53 -3.06
CA GLY A 33 -11.59 -17.29 -1.95
C GLY A 33 -10.19 -17.88 -2.20
N PRO A 34 -9.17 -17.42 -1.48
CA PRO A 34 -7.87 -18.07 -1.46
C PRO A 34 -7.92 -19.45 -0.82
N THR A 35 -7.01 -20.30 -1.27
CA THR A 35 -6.87 -21.67 -0.80
C THR A 35 -5.43 -21.95 -0.43
N ILE A 36 -5.16 -23.11 0.18
CA ILE A 36 -3.79 -23.53 0.48
C ILE A 36 -2.94 -23.60 -0.80
N ALA A 37 -3.53 -24.07 -1.90
CA ALA A 37 -2.84 -24.21 -3.18
C ALA A 37 -2.71 -22.89 -3.93
N ASN A 38 -3.48 -21.86 -3.54
CA ASN A 38 -3.39 -20.53 -4.11
C ASN A 38 -3.75 -19.46 -3.06
N PRO A 39 -2.77 -18.96 -2.28
CA PRO A 39 -3.01 -18.04 -1.17
C PRO A 39 -3.46 -16.62 -1.59
N LEU A 40 -3.42 -16.30 -2.89
CA LEU A 40 -4.04 -15.10 -3.49
C LEU A 40 -5.49 -15.33 -3.95
N GLY A 41 -5.93 -16.59 -4.07
CA GLY A 41 -7.22 -16.98 -4.63
C GLY A 41 -7.30 -16.82 -6.14
N ASN A 42 -7.00 -15.63 -6.66
CA ASN A 42 -6.80 -15.37 -8.07
C ASN A 42 -5.86 -14.15 -8.25
N PRO A 43 -4.96 -14.13 -9.25
CA PRO A 43 -4.55 -15.23 -10.13
C PRO A 43 -3.75 -16.31 -9.36
N ALA A 44 -3.10 -17.24 -10.07
CA ALA A 44 -2.21 -18.21 -9.43
C ALA A 44 -0.98 -17.51 -8.81
N PHE A 45 -0.60 -17.92 -7.60
CA PHE A 45 0.61 -17.44 -6.92
C PHE A 45 1.88 -17.63 -7.79
N PRO A 46 2.81 -16.65 -7.85
CA PRO A 46 2.89 -15.41 -7.06
C PRO A 46 2.11 -14.22 -7.62
N GLY A 47 1.32 -14.43 -8.67
CA GLY A 47 0.56 -13.39 -9.37
C GLY A 47 1.37 -12.65 -10.44
N VAL A 48 0.82 -11.54 -10.90
CA VAL A 48 1.46 -10.63 -11.86
C VAL A 48 2.02 -9.45 -11.08
N THR A 49 3.34 -9.39 -10.92
CA THR A 49 4.03 -8.39 -10.08
C THR A 49 5.05 -7.59 -10.89
N SER A 50 5.44 -6.42 -10.38
CA SER A 50 6.55 -5.61 -10.89
C SER A 50 7.93 -6.01 -10.35
N SER A 51 8.01 -6.97 -9.43
CA SER A 51 9.23 -7.33 -8.70
C SER A 51 10.06 -8.46 -9.34
N GLY A 52 9.62 -9.03 -10.47
CA GLY A 52 10.28 -10.19 -11.10
C GLY A 52 10.08 -11.51 -10.34
N GLY A 53 9.15 -11.56 -9.39
CA GLY A 53 8.85 -12.70 -8.53
C GLY A 53 7.76 -12.36 -7.51
N GLU A 54 7.83 -12.91 -6.31
CA GLU A 54 6.96 -12.48 -5.21
C GLU A 54 7.23 -11.01 -4.84
N ASN A 55 6.18 -10.25 -4.57
CA ASN A 55 6.29 -8.92 -3.96
C ASN A 55 6.12 -9.02 -2.44
N TRP A 56 6.11 -7.89 -1.73
CA TRP A 56 6.04 -7.90 -0.26
C TRP A 56 4.76 -8.58 0.27
N VAL A 57 3.63 -8.51 -0.45
CA VAL A 57 2.40 -9.22 -0.10
C VAL A 57 2.62 -10.72 -0.18
N GLY A 58 3.26 -11.19 -1.27
CA GLY A 58 3.65 -12.58 -1.45
C GLY A 58 4.52 -13.10 -0.30
N PHE A 59 5.58 -12.38 0.05
CA PHE A 59 6.45 -12.75 1.18
C PHE A 59 5.70 -12.77 2.51
N LEU A 60 4.77 -11.83 2.73
CA LEU A 60 3.99 -11.78 3.96
C LEU A 60 3.06 -12.98 4.09
N ILE A 61 2.42 -13.42 3.00
CA ILE A 61 1.47 -14.55 3.04
C ILE A 61 2.10 -15.93 2.83
N ASP A 62 3.30 -16.05 2.26
CA ASP A 62 3.95 -17.34 2.03
C ASP A 62 5.12 -17.62 2.98
N THR A 63 5.99 -16.62 3.20
CA THR A 63 7.25 -16.81 3.94
C THR A 63 7.15 -16.38 5.42
N PHE A 64 6.56 -15.22 5.69
CA PHE A 64 6.56 -14.60 7.02
C PHE A 64 5.28 -14.82 7.82
N ASN A 65 4.34 -15.60 7.27
CA ASN A 65 3.12 -15.93 7.98
C ASN A 65 3.43 -16.86 9.18
N GLN A 66 2.86 -16.58 10.35
CA GLN A 66 2.92 -17.50 11.50
C GLN A 66 1.67 -18.37 11.57
N THR A 67 0.58 -17.89 10.96
CA THR A 67 -0.65 -18.61 10.70
C THR A 67 -1.01 -18.46 9.24
N ARG A 68 -1.86 -19.36 8.75
CA ARG A 68 -2.36 -19.29 7.38
C ARG A 68 -3.11 -17.97 7.15
N THR A 69 -2.53 -17.08 6.36
CA THR A 69 -3.11 -15.80 5.97
C THR A 69 -3.41 -15.82 4.48
N PHE A 70 -4.63 -15.46 4.11
CA PHE A 70 -5.11 -15.38 2.74
C PHE A 70 -5.19 -13.93 2.27
N SER A 71 -4.74 -13.61 1.07
CA SER A 71 -4.76 -12.22 0.57
C SER A 71 -5.89 -11.98 -0.44
N TYR A 72 -6.58 -10.85 -0.27
CA TYR A 72 -7.44 -10.21 -1.26
C TYR A 72 -6.83 -8.87 -1.60
N ASN A 73 -6.17 -8.79 -2.75
CA ASN A 73 -5.29 -7.68 -3.06
C ASN A 73 -5.87 -6.80 -4.16
N PHE A 74 -6.62 -5.78 -3.78
CA PHE A 74 -7.23 -4.81 -4.69
C PHE A 74 -6.23 -3.79 -5.25
N ALA A 75 -4.95 -3.88 -4.88
CA ALA A 75 -3.94 -2.96 -5.36
C ALA A 75 -3.86 -2.94 -6.87
N PHE A 76 -3.81 -1.73 -7.45
CA PHE A 76 -3.68 -1.54 -8.87
C PHE A 76 -2.45 -0.67 -9.15
N SER A 77 -1.54 -1.21 -9.97
CA SER A 77 -0.29 -0.53 -10.30
C SER A 77 -0.51 0.86 -10.91
N GLY A 78 0.12 1.87 -10.31
CA GLY A 78 0.08 3.26 -10.80
C GLY A 78 -1.15 4.03 -10.34
N ALA A 79 -1.96 3.47 -9.44
CA ALA A 79 -3.10 4.18 -8.89
C ALA A 79 -2.68 5.43 -8.12
N THR A 80 -3.60 6.36 -8.04
CA THR A 80 -3.59 7.49 -7.11
C THR A 80 -4.77 7.32 -6.15
N LEU A 81 -4.84 8.14 -5.11
CA LEU A 81 -5.98 8.12 -4.19
C LEU A 81 -7.30 8.32 -4.94
N ASP A 82 -7.32 9.30 -5.86
CA ASP A 82 -8.44 9.61 -6.76
C ASP A 82 -7.94 10.22 -8.07
N SER A 83 -8.39 9.66 -9.20
CA SER A 83 -7.94 10.06 -10.53
C SER A 83 -8.35 11.49 -10.93
N SER A 84 -9.29 12.11 -10.23
CA SER A 84 -9.68 13.51 -10.42
C SER A 84 -8.81 14.49 -9.63
N LEU A 85 -8.13 14.02 -8.58
CA LEU A 85 -7.18 14.81 -7.78
C LEU A 85 -5.76 14.69 -8.33
N ALA A 86 -5.36 13.49 -8.73
CA ALA A 86 -4.10 13.21 -9.40
C ALA A 86 -4.34 12.24 -10.57
N ALA A 87 -4.09 12.71 -11.79
CA ALA A 87 -4.36 11.91 -12.99
C ALA A 87 -3.35 10.76 -13.10
N PRO A 88 -3.78 9.49 -13.24
CA PRO A 88 -2.86 8.38 -13.44
C PRO A 88 -2.24 8.42 -14.84
N SER A 89 -1.17 7.64 -15.04
CA SER A 89 -0.47 7.54 -16.34
C SER A 89 -1.33 6.95 -17.46
N SER A 90 -2.44 6.28 -17.13
CA SER A 90 -3.40 5.74 -18.07
C SER A 90 -4.81 5.69 -17.49
N SER A 91 -5.83 5.84 -18.35
CA SER A 91 -7.24 5.89 -17.94
C SER A 91 -7.83 4.57 -17.45
N ASN A 92 -7.13 3.46 -17.66
CA ASN A 92 -7.53 2.14 -17.16
C ASN A 92 -7.05 1.85 -15.73
N VAL A 93 -6.30 2.77 -15.11
CA VAL A 93 -5.82 2.62 -13.73
C VAL A 93 -6.99 2.82 -12.76
N VAL A 94 -7.13 1.89 -11.83
CA VAL A 94 -8.18 1.92 -10.79
C VAL A 94 -7.66 2.65 -9.55
N SER A 95 -8.19 3.84 -9.25
CA SER A 95 -7.82 4.62 -8.06
C SER A 95 -8.14 3.88 -6.76
N VAL A 96 -7.46 4.25 -5.66
CA VAL A 96 -7.73 3.69 -4.32
C VAL A 96 -9.19 3.91 -3.91
N ARG A 97 -9.75 5.08 -4.23
CA ARG A 97 -11.19 5.32 -4.07
C ARG A 97 -12.03 4.24 -4.74
N ASN A 98 -11.75 3.89 -5.99
CA ASN A 98 -12.53 2.90 -6.71
C ASN A 98 -12.27 1.48 -6.20
N GLN A 99 -11.04 1.15 -5.80
CA GLN A 99 -10.71 -0.11 -5.11
C GLN A 99 -11.59 -0.29 -3.85
N ILE A 100 -11.83 0.79 -3.09
CA ILE A 100 -12.69 0.76 -1.90
C ILE A 100 -14.19 0.78 -2.29
N GLU A 101 -14.64 1.83 -2.96
CA GLU A 101 -16.07 2.12 -3.15
C GLU A 101 -16.73 1.22 -4.21
N GLN A 102 -15.98 0.80 -5.24
CA GLN A 102 -16.52 0.07 -6.39
C GLN A 102 -16.15 -1.42 -6.41
N GLU A 103 -15.10 -1.82 -5.69
CA GLU A 103 -14.64 -3.22 -5.67
C GLU A 103 -14.83 -3.85 -4.29
N PHE A 104 -14.16 -3.32 -3.25
CA PHE A 104 -14.21 -3.90 -1.91
C PHE A 104 -15.62 -3.83 -1.30
N ILE A 105 -16.20 -2.63 -1.13
CA ILE A 105 -17.50 -2.43 -0.46
C ILE A 105 -18.62 -3.27 -1.09
N PRO A 106 -18.85 -3.25 -2.42
CA PRO A 106 -19.89 -4.06 -3.05
C PRO A 106 -19.53 -5.55 -3.15
N GLY A 107 -18.25 -5.90 -3.05
CA GLY A 107 -17.74 -7.27 -3.07
C GLY A 107 -17.55 -7.85 -1.67
N LEU A 108 -16.29 -7.95 -1.24
CA LEU A 108 -15.93 -8.56 0.05
C LEU A 108 -16.52 -7.82 1.25
N GLY A 109 -16.73 -6.51 1.16
CA GLY A 109 -17.40 -5.69 2.16
C GLY A 109 -18.81 -6.20 2.51
N GLN A 110 -19.48 -6.89 1.59
CA GLN A 110 -20.77 -7.54 1.82
C GLN A 110 -20.67 -8.86 2.61
N LYS A 111 -19.46 -9.31 2.94
CA LYS A 111 -19.17 -10.57 3.65
C LYS A 111 -19.88 -11.77 3.01
N PRO A 112 -19.63 -12.04 1.71
CA PRO A 112 -20.31 -13.11 1.00
C PRO A 112 -20.01 -14.47 1.64
N ALA A 113 -20.99 -15.37 1.68
CA ALA A 113 -20.83 -16.68 2.32
C ALA A 113 -19.72 -17.55 1.71
N SER A 114 -19.32 -17.28 0.45
CA SER A 114 -18.19 -17.95 -0.20
C SER A 114 -16.83 -17.53 0.36
N VAL A 115 -16.77 -16.41 1.09
CA VAL A 115 -15.58 -15.84 1.70
C VAL A 115 -15.90 -15.39 3.13
N PRO A 116 -15.90 -16.32 4.11
CA PRO A 116 -16.35 -16.04 5.47
C PRO A 116 -15.27 -15.37 6.33
N TRP A 117 -14.95 -14.12 6.03
CA TRP A 117 -14.04 -13.30 6.84
C TRP A 117 -14.80 -12.48 7.90
N THR A 118 -14.13 -12.13 9.00
CA THR A 118 -14.65 -11.23 10.03
C THR A 118 -13.67 -10.10 10.31
N SER A 119 -14.15 -9.03 10.93
CA SER A 119 -13.29 -7.90 11.32
C SER A 119 -12.20 -8.31 12.32
N GLU A 120 -12.43 -9.37 13.08
CA GLU A 120 -11.52 -9.87 14.12
C GLU A 120 -10.42 -10.77 13.57
N ASP A 121 -10.58 -11.32 12.37
CA ASP A 121 -9.63 -12.23 11.73
C ASP A 121 -8.97 -11.66 10.47
N SER A 122 -9.28 -10.39 10.18
CA SER A 122 -8.86 -9.68 8.98
C SER A 122 -8.09 -8.40 9.30
N LEU A 123 -7.06 -8.14 8.51
CA LEU A 123 -6.29 -6.90 8.55
C LEU A 123 -6.42 -6.19 7.22
N PHE A 124 -6.68 -4.89 7.25
CA PHE A 124 -6.66 -4.03 6.08
C PHE A 124 -5.31 -3.36 5.98
N VAL A 125 -4.72 -3.35 4.79
CA VAL A 125 -3.48 -2.61 4.54
C VAL A 125 -3.73 -1.60 3.45
N ILE A 126 -3.39 -0.34 3.71
CA ILE A 126 -3.41 0.72 2.72
C ILE A 126 -2.00 1.22 2.48
N PHE A 127 -1.54 1.12 1.24
CA PHE A 127 -0.27 1.68 0.81
C PHE A 127 -0.49 2.64 -0.37
N ASP A 128 -0.55 3.93 -0.08
CA ASP A 128 -0.90 4.96 -1.05
C ASP A 128 -0.08 6.24 -0.86
N GLY A 129 0.20 6.93 -1.96
CA GLY A 129 0.80 8.26 -1.97
C GLY A 129 2.02 8.45 -2.86
N ILE A 130 2.67 7.38 -3.34
CA ILE A 130 3.85 7.51 -4.21
C ILE A 130 3.46 8.27 -5.49
N ASN A 131 2.41 7.81 -6.18
CA ASN A 131 1.98 8.43 -7.43
C ASN A 131 1.38 9.82 -7.18
N ASP A 132 0.65 10.01 -6.08
CA ASP A 132 0.02 11.28 -5.71
C ASP A 132 1.06 12.36 -5.44
N VAL A 133 2.05 12.08 -4.59
CA VAL A 133 3.16 13.00 -4.29
C VAL A 133 3.94 13.34 -5.55
N LEU A 134 4.22 12.35 -6.41
CA LEU A 134 4.90 12.61 -7.69
C LEU A 134 4.04 13.42 -8.67
N ASN A 135 2.70 13.34 -8.58
CA ASN A 135 1.79 14.06 -9.47
C ASN A 135 1.67 15.54 -9.11
N ILE A 136 1.62 15.85 -7.81
CA ILE A 136 1.49 17.21 -7.27
C ILE A 136 2.85 17.86 -6.99
N ASP A 137 3.94 17.25 -7.43
CA ASP A 137 5.26 17.81 -7.22
C ASP A 137 5.41 19.14 -7.97
N GLY A 138 6.17 20.07 -7.37
CA GLY A 138 6.29 21.44 -7.86
C GLY A 138 5.11 22.36 -7.55
N GLU A 139 4.02 21.88 -6.93
CA GLU A 139 2.98 22.76 -6.40
C GLU A 139 3.57 23.68 -5.30
N PRO A 140 3.37 25.00 -5.38
CA PRO A 140 4.02 25.97 -4.49
C PRO A 140 3.53 25.90 -3.05
N ASP A 141 2.35 25.34 -2.83
CA ASP A 141 1.76 25.11 -1.51
C ASP A 141 1.26 23.66 -1.40
N GLN A 142 2.14 22.80 -0.90
CA GLN A 142 1.86 21.39 -0.66
C GLN A 142 0.75 21.17 0.38
N THR A 143 0.53 22.11 1.31
CA THR A 143 -0.57 21.98 2.29
C THR A 143 -1.91 22.11 1.58
N THR A 144 -2.05 23.12 0.74
CA THR A 144 -3.25 23.33 -0.07
C THR A 144 -3.44 22.22 -1.10
N ALA A 145 -2.37 21.77 -1.75
CA ALA A 145 -2.44 20.70 -2.76
C ALA A 145 -2.87 19.35 -2.17
N GLN A 146 -2.37 18.98 -0.99
CA GLN A 146 -2.68 17.69 -0.34
C GLN A 146 -4.02 17.70 0.42
N ALA A 147 -4.57 18.86 0.80
CA ALA A 147 -5.82 18.96 1.56
C ALA A 147 -7.02 18.17 0.99
N PRO A 148 -7.33 18.21 -0.33
CA PRO A 148 -8.42 17.42 -0.88
C PRO A 148 -8.17 15.92 -0.80
N PHE A 149 -6.92 15.45 -0.96
CA PHE A 149 -6.56 14.05 -0.81
C PHE A 149 -6.89 13.57 0.60
N PHE A 150 -6.44 14.26 1.63
CA PHE A 150 -6.66 13.81 3.01
C PHE A 150 -8.09 14.01 3.52
N THR A 151 -8.86 14.91 2.91
CA THR A 151 -10.31 14.97 3.10
C THR A 151 -10.97 13.68 2.60
N LEU A 152 -10.62 13.25 1.39
CA LEU A 152 -11.13 12.01 0.80
C LEU A 152 -10.62 10.77 1.55
N TYR A 153 -9.32 10.70 1.84
CA TYR A 153 -8.69 9.57 2.53
C TYR A 153 -9.38 9.31 3.88
N THR A 154 -9.64 10.37 4.65
CA THR A 154 -10.38 10.26 5.92
C THR A 154 -11.76 9.64 5.73
N THR A 155 -12.48 10.00 4.66
CA THR A 155 -13.81 9.44 4.37
C THR A 155 -13.71 7.96 4.01
N LEU A 156 -12.77 7.59 3.12
CA LEU A 156 -12.63 6.23 2.62
C LEU A 156 -12.31 5.23 3.74
N VAL A 157 -11.48 5.61 4.71
CA VAL A 157 -11.04 4.67 5.77
C VAL A 157 -12.06 4.44 6.86
N ASN A 158 -13.10 5.28 6.98
CA ASN A 158 -14.19 5.06 7.94
C ASN A 158 -15.05 3.83 7.57
N GLU A 159 -14.93 3.34 6.34
CA GLU A 159 -15.61 2.13 5.87
C GLU A 159 -14.80 0.84 6.19
N LEU A 160 -13.64 0.99 6.84
CA LEU A 160 -12.70 -0.11 7.09
C LEU A 160 -12.61 -0.49 8.59
N PHE A 161 -11.89 -1.58 8.87
CA PHE A 161 -11.74 -2.17 10.21
C PHE A 161 -10.33 -1.89 10.75
N ASP A 162 -9.63 -2.88 11.32
CA ASP A 162 -8.24 -2.72 11.72
C ASP A 162 -7.36 -2.43 10.50
N VAL A 163 -6.62 -1.31 10.51
CA VAL A 163 -5.87 -0.83 9.34
C VAL A 163 -4.38 -0.64 9.65
N VAL A 164 -3.51 -1.17 8.78
CA VAL A 164 -2.12 -0.75 8.65
C VAL A 164 -2.03 0.25 7.52
N PHE A 165 -1.55 1.45 7.84
CA PHE A 165 -1.16 2.45 6.87
C PHE A 165 0.33 2.32 6.60
N ILE A 166 0.72 2.15 5.34
CA ILE A 166 2.11 2.16 4.92
C ILE A 166 2.44 3.57 4.43
N GLY A 167 3.43 4.21 5.05
CA GLY A 167 3.92 5.51 4.63
C GLY A 167 4.62 5.43 3.27
N VAL A 168 4.62 6.55 2.54
CA VAL A 168 5.42 6.73 1.33
C VAL A 168 6.90 6.53 1.70
N PRO A 169 7.63 5.63 1.02
CA PRO A 169 9.06 5.45 1.22
C PRO A 169 9.83 6.73 0.91
N ALA A 170 11.15 6.73 1.13
CA ALA A 170 12.01 7.85 0.78
C ALA A 170 12.17 7.99 -0.76
N ILE A 171 11.09 8.39 -1.44
CA ILE A 171 11.04 8.54 -2.90
C ILE A 171 12.03 9.60 -3.40
N ASP A 172 12.41 10.55 -2.52
CA ASP A 172 13.48 11.50 -2.77
C ASP A 172 14.83 10.83 -3.05
N LEU A 173 15.05 9.60 -2.58
CA LEU A 173 16.29 8.84 -2.78
C LEU A 173 16.25 7.91 -4.00
N THR A 174 15.14 7.87 -4.73
CA THR A 174 15.00 7.01 -5.91
C THR A 174 15.84 7.53 -7.07
N PRO A 175 16.42 6.67 -7.92
CA PRO A 175 17.10 7.11 -9.13
C PRO A 175 16.21 7.99 -10.03
N PHE A 176 14.90 7.76 -10.06
CA PHE A 176 13.94 8.56 -10.81
C PHE A 176 13.96 10.02 -10.37
N VAL A 177 13.85 10.29 -9.07
CA VAL A 177 13.89 11.67 -8.54
C VAL A 177 15.29 12.26 -8.58
N GLN A 178 16.34 11.44 -8.39
CA GLN A 178 17.73 11.91 -8.39
C GLN A 178 18.25 12.25 -9.80
N GLU A 179 17.85 11.51 -10.83
CA GLU A 179 18.49 11.54 -12.15
C GLU A 179 17.56 11.98 -13.29
N GLN A 180 16.25 11.73 -13.19
CA GLN A 180 15.34 11.76 -14.34
C GLN A 180 14.12 12.67 -14.19
N GLY A 181 13.82 13.15 -12.98
CA GLY A 181 12.58 13.88 -12.71
C GLY A 181 12.64 15.38 -13.06
N PRO A 182 11.48 16.03 -13.24
CA PRO A 182 11.34 17.49 -13.12
C PRO A 182 11.64 18.02 -11.70
N ASN A 183 11.99 17.13 -10.77
CA ASN A 183 11.67 17.22 -9.37
C ASN A 183 12.94 17.50 -8.56
N ASN A 184 12.92 18.55 -7.74
CA ASN A 184 14.01 18.82 -6.80
C ASN A 184 13.91 17.81 -5.65
N PRO A 185 14.96 16.99 -5.35
CA PRO A 185 14.90 16.01 -4.27
C PRO A 185 14.49 16.60 -2.91
N ALA A 186 14.84 17.86 -2.64
CA ALA A 186 14.45 18.53 -1.41
C ALA A 186 12.93 18.85 -1.35
N GLU A 187 12.31 19.16 -2.48
CA GLU A 187 10.87 19.42 -2.60
C GLU A 187 10.09 18.12 -2.52
N ALA A 188 10.52 17.08 -3.24
CA ALA A 188 9.96 15.74 -3.14
C ALA A 188 10.00 15.20 -1.70
N LYS A 189 11.14 15.42 -1.01
CA LYS A 189 11.28 15.10 0.42
C LYS A 189 10.29 15.87 1.29
N ALA A 190 10.15 17.18 1.11
CA ALA A 190 9.22 17.96 1.91
C ALA A 190 7.75 17.54 1.67
N SER A 191 7.40 17.25 0.41
CA SER A 191 6.05 16.80 0.05
C SER A 191 5.73 15.41 0.61
N LEU A 192 6.66 14.44 0.51
CA LEU A 192 6.45 13.10 1.07
C LEU A 192 6.40 13.12 2.61
N GLU A 193 7.22 13.94 3.27
CA GLU A 193 7.19 14.08 4.73
C GLU A 193 5.82 14.63 5.19
N LEU A 194 5.29 15.64 4.49
CA LEU A 194 3.95 16.17 4.75
C LEU A 194 2.87 15.12 4.49
N TRP A 195 2.98 14.34 3.41
CA TRP A 195 2.06 13.26 3.11
C TRP A 195 2.04 12.21 4.23
N ASN A 196 3.21 11.76 4.68
CA ASN A 196 3.35 10.79 5.77
C ASN A 196 2.82 11.32 7.10
N GLN A 197 2.97 12.61 7.39
CA GLN A 197 2.36 13.25 8.55
C GLN A 197 0.83 13.23 8.47
N ASN A 198 0.27 13.55 7.30
CA ASN A 198 -1.17 13.54 7.08
C ASN A 198 -1.76 12.12 7.13
N VAL A 199 -1.05 11.09 6.64
CA VAL A 199 -1.46 9.67 6.80
C VAL A 199 -1.51 9.28 8.29
N GLN A 200 -0.51 9.68 9.08
CA GLN A 200 -0.53 9.45 10.53
C GLN A 200 -1.69 10.19 11.23
N ALA A 201 -2.04 11.39 10.76
CA ALA A 201 -3.19 12.12 11.25
C ALA A 201 -4.52 11.39 10.91
N VAL A 202 -4.66 10.83 9.70
CA VAL A 202 -5.80 9.97 9.32
C VAL A 202 -5.88 8.74 10.22
N ALA A 203 -4.77 8.03 10.43
CA ALA A 203 -4.71 6.85 11.29
C ALA A 203 -5.11 7.17 12.74
N SER A 204 -4.66 8.31 13.26
CA SER A 204 -5.01 8.80 14.60
C SER A 204 -6.49 9.17 14.68
N LYS A 205 -7.01 9.86 13.66
CA LYS A 205 -8.43 10.24 13.58
C LYS A 205 -9.31 9.00 13.58
N LEU A 206 -9.07 8.03 12.69
CA LEU A 206 -9.83 6.77 12.59
C LEU A 206 -9.92 6.05 13.94
N LYS A 207 -8.79 5.88 14.62
CA LYS A 207 -8.73 5.28 15.96
C LYS A 207 -9.59 6.01 17.00
N THR A 208 -9.77 7.31 16.87
CA THR A 208 -10.59 8.11 17.80
C THR A 208 -12.06 8.18 17.41
N THR A 209 -12.38 8.06 16.12
CA THR A 209 -13.75 8.19 15.61
C THR A 209 -14.48 6.86 15.56
N GLN A 210 -13.77 5.74 15.47
CA GLN A 210 -14.35 4.41 15.36
C GLN A 210 -13.94 3.51 16.54
N SER A 211 -14.91 3.15 17.37
CA SER A 211 -14.66 2.27 18.51
C SER A 211 -14.30 0.85 18.05
N GLY A 212 -13.29 0.27 18.67
CA GLY A 212 -12.86 -1.10 18.38
C GLY A 212 -11.90 -1.25 17.19
N VAL A 213 -11.60 -0.17 16.45
CA VAL A 213 -10.57 -0.18 15.40
C VAL A 213 -9.20 0.08 15.97
N THR A 214 -8.24 -0.74 15.54
CA THR A 214 -6.81 -0.57 15.76
C THR A 214 -6.16 -0.05 14.48
N THR A 215 -5.35 0.99 14.61
CA THR A 215 -4.55 1.50 13.50
C THR A 215 -3.06 1.35 13.78
N PHE A 216 -2.30 1.05 12.72
CA PHE A 216 -0.84 0.99 12.72
C PHE A 216 -0.30 1.85 11.58
N PHE A 217 0.90 2.39 11.77
CA PHE A 217 1.64 3.09 10.72
C PHE A 217 2.99 2.41 10.53
N ALA A 218 3.26 1.96 9.30
CA ALA A 218 4.53 1.38 8.90
C ALA A 218 5.38 2.47 8.24
N ASP A 219 6.42 2.91 8.95
CA ASP A 219 7.31 3.99 8.53
C ASP A 219 8.35 3.49 7.51
N MET A 220 7.94 3.45 6.24
CA MET A 220 8.83 3.08 5.15
C MET A 220 9.84 4.16 4.80
N GLU A 221 9.57 5.42 5.15
CA GLU A 221 10.53 6.50 4.93
C GLU A 221 11.80 6.24 5.75
N THR A 222 11.65 6.08 7.06
CA THR A 222 12.78 5.80 7.95
C THR A 222 13.48 4.50 7.56
N LEU A 223 12.72 3.45 7.22
CA LEU A 223 13.28 2.18 6.79
C LEU A 223 14.18 2.34 5.56
N PHE A 224 13.69 2.97 4.49
CA PHE A 224 14.45 3.13 3.25
C PHE A 224 15.66 4.05 3.45
N ARG A 225 15.52 5.13 4.23
CA ARG A 225 16.67 6.00 4.57
C ARG A 225 17.77 5.22 5.29
N ASN A 226 17.40 4.34 6.22
CA ASN A 226 18.38 3.51 6.94
C ASN A 226 19.07 2.50 6.01
N ILE A 227 18.33 1.86 5.10
CA ILE A 227 18.90 0.91 4.13
C ILE A 227 19.87 1.62 3.18
N VAL A 228 19.50 2.81 2.68
CA VAL A 228 20.40 3.59 1.80
C VAL A 228 21.67 4.03 2.54
N ALA A 229 21.57 4.34 3.84
CA ALA A 229 22.70 4.74 4.67
C ALA A 229 23.63 3.57 5.06
N ASP A 230 23.08 2.37 5.24
CA ASP A 230 23.81 1.15 5.58
C ASP A 230 23.28 -0.06 4.77
N PRO A 231 23.66 -0.20 3.49
CA PRO A 231 23.14 -1.24 2.61
C PRO A 231 23.54 -2.65 3.07
N GLU A 232 24.72 -2.78 3.69
CA GLU A 232 25.22 -4.06 4.19
C GLU A 232 24.34 -4.62 5.32
N SER A 233 23.63 -3.76 6.07
CA SER A 233 22.70 -4.19 7.14
C SER A 233 21.57 -5.10 6.66
N VAL A 234 21.22 -5.04 5.38
CA VAL A 234 20.22 -5.91 4.74
C VAL A 234 20.83 -6.86 3.70
N GLY A 235 22.16 -6.96 3.63
CA GLY A 235 22.86 -7.91 2.77
C GLY A 235 23.07 -7.46 1.32
N ILE A 236 22.84 -6.18 0.99
CA ILE A 236 23.16 -5.64 -0.34
C ILE A 236 24.51 -4.89 -0.31
N SER A 237 25.19 -4.84 -1.45
CA SER A 237 26.55 -4.24 -1.53
C SER A 237 26.52 -2.71 -1.64
N SER A 238 25.43 -2.14 -2.13
CA SER A 238 25.27 -0.69 -2.28
C SER A 238 23.80 -0.28 -2.33
N ALA A 239 23.52 1.01 -2.10
CA ALA A 239 22.17 1.57 -2.26
C ALA A 239 21.63 1.46 -3.69
N ALA A 240 22.48 1.30 -4.70
CA ALA A 240 22.04 1.09 -6.09
C ALA A 240 21.37 -0.28 -6.25
N ASP A 241 21.80 -1.29 -5.48
CA ASP A 241 21.26 -2.66 -5.52
C ASP A 241 19.88 -2.76 -4.85
N LEU A 242 19.43 -1.70 -4.16
CA LEU A 242 18.08 -1.62 -3.60
C LEU A 242 17.02 -1.54 -4.70
N TRP A 243 17.35 -0.97 -5.85
CA TRP A 243 16.37 -0.57 -6.86
C TRP A 243 16.33 -1.54 -8.04
N PHE A 244 15.15 -2.07 -8.36
CA PHE A 244 14.95 -2.90 -9.55
C PHE A 244 14.87 -2.06 -10.82
N ASN A 245 14.21 -0.91 -10.73
CA ASN A 245 14.17 0.11 -11.76
C ASN A 245 14.34 1.49 -11.11
N THR A 246 14.09 2.57 -11.85
CA THR A 246 14.36 3.91 -11.33
C THR A 246 13.50 4.34 -10.15
N LEU A 247 12.39 3.65 -9.85
CA LEU A 247 11.47 4.03 -8.77
C LEU A 247 11.21 2.90 -7.76
N HIS A 248 11.26 1.65 -8.21
CA HIS A 248 10.75 0.50 -7.46
C HIS A 248 11.88 -0.32 -6.83
N PRO A 249 11.80 -0.69 -5.54
CA PRO A 249 12.75 -1.61 -4.92
C PRO A 249 12.77 -2.99 -5.60
N GLY A 250 13.95 -3.60 -5.65
CA GLY A 250 14.15 -4.97 -6.09
C GLY A 250 14.11 -5.97 -4.94
N LYS A 251 14.06 -7.25 -5.32
CA LYS A 251 14.25 -8.34 -4.37
C LYS A 251 15.71 -8.36 -3.91
N VAL A 252 15.92 -8.17 -2.61
CA VAL A 252 17.19 -8.45 -1.95
C VAL A 252 17.30 -9.98 -1.79
N VAL A 253 18.41 -10.56 -2.26
CA VAL A 253 18.68 -12.02 -2.25
C VAL A 253 19.89 -12.34 -1.39
#